data_AF-A0A8E7B097-F1
#
_entry.id   AF-A0A8E7B097-F1
#
_cell.length_a   1.000
_cell.length_b   1.000
_cell.length_c   1.000
_cell.angle_alpha   90.00
_cell.angle_beta   90.00
_cell.angle_gamma   90.00
#
_symmetry.space_group_name_H-M   'P 1'
#
loop_
_entity.id
_entity.type
_entity.pdbx_description
1 polymer ?
#
loop_
_entity_poly.entity_id
_entity_poly.type
_entity_poly.pdbx_seq_one_letter_code
_entity_poly.pdbx_strand_id
1 'polypeptide(L)'
;MPSNKKQHYVPKVFLRNYTDDGNILHCYNFDSDECYPVSINTICQESYFYGQNLEIETQLTQFEGKFATLYAKILSEKTLKNITKDEFHDLFFSITLQKDRTRNKRNDGIDLWEYLWVNKYSQSILPLLKSYNLDLDKANKEILNHSENLWIFDIIEADINYPLISDLDIFIVENLSDINFILEKIQLF
;
A
#
# COMPACT_ATOMS: atom_id res chain seq x y z
N MET A 1 2.20 -17.57 18.07
CA MET A 1 0.99 -17.07 17.38
C MET A 1 1.23 -17.27 15.89
N PRO A 2 0.25 -17.66 15.07
CA PRO A 2 0.53 -17.88 13.66
C PRO A 2 1.11 -16.57 13.11
N SER A 3 2.29 -16.67 12.51
CA SER A 3 2.95 -15.58 11.80
C SER A 3 1.92 -14.92 10.90
N ASN A 4 1.76 -13.60 11.01
CA ASN A 4 1.12 -12.78 9.99
C ASN A 4 -0.40 -12.92 9.79
N LYS A 5 -1.17 -13.30 10.83
CA LYS A 5 -2.64 -13.26 10.75
C LYS A 5 -3.20 -11.84 10.57
N LYS A 6 -2.57 -10.82 11.15
CA LYS A 6 -3.05 -9.44 11.04
C LYS A 6 -2.21 -8.68 10.03
N GLN A 7 -2.87 -8.16 9.01
CA GLN A 7 -2.24 -7.55 7.85
C GLN A 7 -2.64 -6.09 7.76
N HIS A 8 -1.64 -5.21 7.63
CA HIS A 8 -1.83 -3.78 7.53
C HIS A 8 -2.21 -3.38 6.11
N TYR A 9 -3.34 -2.68 5.96
CA TYR A 9 -3.69 -2.07 4.68
C TYR A 9 -3.06 -0.67 4.54
N VAL A 10 -2.80 0.04 5.64
CA VAL A 10 -1.91 1.23 5.64
C VAL A 10 -0.54 0.84 6.18
N PRO A 11 0.55 1.00 5.41
CA PRO A 11 1.91 0.70 5.85
C PRO A 11 2.30 1.48 7.09
N LYS A 12 2.95 0.80 8.03
CA LYS A 12 3.45 1.42 9.27
C LYS A 12 4.47 2.51 9.02
N VAL A 13 5.24 2.42 7.94
CA VAL A 13 6.24 3.43 7.57
C VAL A 13 5.61 4.81 7.43
N PHE A 14 4.39 4.92 6.87
CA PHE A 14 3.68 6.19 6.81
C PHE A 14 3.30 6.68 8.20
N LEU A 15 2.68 5.79 9.00
CA LEU A 15 2.13 6.13 10.31
C LEU A 15 3.21 6.57 11.32
N ARG A 16 4.43 6.01 11.24
CA ARG A 16 5.54 6.32 12.16
C ARG A 16 5.90 7.81 12.25
N ASN A 17 5.67 8.58 11.20
CA ASN A 17 6.00 10.01 11.20
C ASN A 17 4.92 10.87 11.88
N TYR A 18 3.84 10.25 12.34
CA TYR A 18 2.71 10.89 13.00
C TYR A 18 2.52 10.36 14.43
N THR A 19 3.46 9.57 14.94
CA THR A 19 3.40 9.02 16.30
C THR A 19 4.23 9.83 17.28
N ASP A 20 3.86 9.73 18.56
CA ASP A 20 4.72 10.16 19.67
C ASP A 20 5.86 9.17 19.96
N ASP A 21 6.65 9.49 21.01
CA ASP A 21 7.69 8.65 21.60
C ASP A 21 7.11 7.36 22.19
N GLY A 22 6.71 6.44 21.31
CA GLY A 22 5.98 5.23 21.69
C GLY A 22 5.32 4.47 20.55
N ASN A 23 5.37 5.00 19.31
CA ASN A 23 4.58 4.49 18.19
C ASN A 23 3.06 4.56 18.46
N ILE A 24 2.62 5.56 19.25
CA ILE A 24 1.21 5.83 19.49
C ILE A 24 0.75 6.96 18.55
N LEU A 25 -0.33 6.69 17.84
CA LEU A 25 -1.06 7.66 17.03
C LEU A 25 -2.25 8.17 17.84
N HIS A 26 -2.49 9.47 17.79
CA HIS A 26 -3.68 10.08 18.38
C HIS A 26 -4.73 10.22 17.28
N CYS A 27 -5.75 9.38 17.33
CA CYS A 27 -6.80 9.32 16.32
C CYS A 27 -8.02 10.12 16.76
N TYR A 28 -8.70 10.74 15.80
CA TYR A 28 -9.98 11.39 16.00
C TYR A 28 -11.06 10.63 15.22
N ASN A 29 -12.14 10.26 15.91
CA ASN A 29 -13.31 9.64 15.29
C ASN A 29 -14.39 10.71 15.07
N PHE A 30 -14.73 10.95 13.80
CA PHE A 30 -15.74 11.93 13.40
C PHE A 30 -17.15 11.54 13.84
N ASP A 31 -17.47 10.25 13.92
CA ASP A 31 -18.82 9.78 14.29
C ASP A 31 -19.09 9.93 15.79
N SER A 32 -18.06 9.69 16.61
CA SER A 32 -18.17 9.82 18.07
C SER A 32 -17.71 11.18 18.62
N ASP A 33 -17.07 12.02 17.80
CA ASP A 33 -16.43 13.28 18.22
C ASP A 33 -15.41 13.07 19.36
N GLU A 34 -14.63 12.00 19.27
CA GLU A 34 -13.67 11.61 20.32
C GLU A 34 -12.25 11.43 19.79
N CYS A 35 -11.28 11.84 20.62
CA CYS A 35 -9.86 11.53 20.44
C CYS A 35 -9.46 10.31 21.27
N TYR A 36 -8.71 9.38 20.69
CA TYR A 36 -8.15 8.25 21.42
C TYR A 36 -6.74 7.88 20.93
N PRO A 37 -5.84 7.46 21.85
CA PRO A 37 -4.53 6.95 21.49
C PRO A 37 -4.63 5.50 21.01
N VAL A 38 -3.85 5.15 19.99
CA VAL A 38 -3.78 3.77 19.47
C VAL A 38 -2.39 3.46 18.93
N SER A 39 -1.91 2.24 19.13
CA SER A 39 -0.62 1.82 18.57
C SER A 39 -0.73 1.64 17.06
N ILE A 40 0.31 2.06 16.32
CA ILE A 40 0.44 1.75 14.89
C ILE A 40 0.55 0.25 14.61
N ASN A 41 0.85 -0.56 15.64
CA ASN A 41 0.84 -2.02 15.54
C ASN A 41 -0.57 -2.60 15.54
N THR A 42 -1.57 -1.81 15.94
CA THR A 42 -2.94 -2.27 16.12
C THR A 42 -3.94 -1.65 15.16
N ILE A 43 -3.69 -0.43 14.69
CA ILE A 43 -4.57 0.30 13.76
C ILE A 43 -4.29 -0.06 12.29
N CYS A 44 -5.26 0.22 11.41
CA CYS A 44 -5.16 0.04 9.96
C CYS A 44 -4.76 -1.37 9.52
N GLN A 45 -5.28 -2.38 10.22
CA GLN A 45 -5.06 -3.78 9.91
C GLN A 45 -6.35 -4.58 10.05
N GLU A 46 -6.44 -5.68 9.31
CA GLU A 46 -7.50 -6.67 9.44
C GLU A 46 -6.91 -8.08 9.47
N SER A 47 -7.68 -9.05 9.97
CA SER A 47 -7.23 -10.45 9.92
C SER A 47 -7.33 -10.97 8.49
N TYR A 48 -6.23 -11.51 7.96
CA TYR A 48 -6.14 -12.02 6.59
C TYR A 48 -6.66 -11.02 5.57
N PHE A 49 -6.29 -9.74 5.70
CA PHE A 49 -6.62 -8.73 4.70
C PHE A 49 -6.20 -9.29 3.34
N TYR A 50 -4.93 -9.44 3.02
CA TYR A 50 -4.47 -10.04 1.76
C TYR A 50 -4.75 -11.54 1.60
N GLY A 51 -5.50 -12.18 2.50
CA GLY A 51 -5.76 -13.61 2.48
C GLY A 51 -4.80 -14.41 3.35
N GLN A 52 -4.89 -15.74 3.24
CA GLN A 52 -4.13 -16.67 4.08
C GLN A 52 -2.73 -16.94 3.53
N ASN A 53 -2.47 -16.60 2.28
CA ASN A 53 -1.13 -16.73 1.70
C ASN A 53 -0.19 -15.63 2.23
N LEU A 54 0.81 -16.04 3.02
CA LEU A 54 1.78 -15.13 3.65
C LEU A 54 2.89 -14.63 2.70
N GLU A 55 3.03 -15.24 1.53
CA GLU A 55 4.01 -14.81 0.52
C GLU A 55 3.73 -13.37 0.06
N ILE A 56 2.45 -13.03 0.00
CA ILE A 56 1.92 -11.71 -0.34
C ILE A 56 2.48 -10.61 0.57
N GLU A 57 2.28 -10.80 1.86
CA GLU A 57 2.71 -9.85 2.88
C GLU A 57 4.23 -9.73 2.91
N THR A 58 4.93 -10.82 2.63
CA THR A 58 6.39 -10.82 2.52
C THR A 58 6.86 -9.93 1.38
N GLN A 59 6.22 -10.02 0.21
CA GLN A 59 6.55 -9.14 -0.93
C GLN A 59 6.19 -7.69 -0.67
N LEU A 60 4.99 -7.41 -0.14
CA LEU A 60 4.59 -6.04 0.23
C LEU A 60 5.56 -5.41 1.23
N THR A 61 6.04 -6.18 2.21
CA THR A 61 7.04 -5.72 3.18
C THR A 61 8.35 -5.32 2.49
N GLN A 62 8.75 -5.98 1.41
CA GLN A 62 9.95 -5.61 0.65
C GLN A 62 9.77 -4.27 -0.07
N PHE A 63 8.62 -4.06 -0.74
CA PHE A 63 8.30 -2.78 -1.37
C PHE A 63 8.21 -1.65 -0.34
N GLU A 64 7.55 -1.90 0.80
CA GLU A 64 7.48 -0.95 1.90
C GLU A 64 8.86 -0.60 2.47
N GLY A 65 9.80 -1.56 2.51
CA GLY A 65 11.18 -1.33 2.95
C GLY A 65 11.96 -0.40 2.02
N LYS A 66 11.80 -0.56 0.70
CA LYS A 66 12.40 0.36 -0.29
C LYS A 66 11.83 1.77 -0.13
N PHE A 67 10.50 1.87 -0.08
CA PHE A 67 9.83 3.14 0.14
C PHE A 67 10.25 3.80 1.45
N ALA A 68 10.39 3.04 2.54
CA ALA A 68 10.84 3.57 3.83
C ALA A 68 12.23 4.19 3.78
N THR A 69 13.15 3.55 3.07
CA THR A 69 14.51 4.05 2.89
C THR A 69 14.50 5.37 2.12
N LEU A 70 13.75 5.41 1.00
CA LEU A 70 13.60 6.62 0.20
C LEU A 70 12.90 7.74 0.97
N TYR A 71 11.83 7.42 1.70
CA TYR A 71 11.06 8.39 2.45
C TYR A 71 11.90 9.04 3.56
N ALA A 72 12.70 8.25 4.28
CA ALA A 72 13.64 8.76 5.27
C ALA A 72 14.68 9.70 4.64
N LYS A 73 15.20 9.36 3.45
CA LYS A 73 16.10 10.21 2.68
C LYS A 73 15.44 11.55 2.33
N ILE A 74 14.23 11.53 1.77
CA ILE A 74 13.45 12.74 1.45
C ILE A 74 13.25 13.63 2.67
N LEU A 75 12.86 13.05 3.81
CA LEU A 75 12.66 13.81 5.05
C LEU A 75 13.95 14.46 5.57
N SER A 76 15.07 13.72 5.52
CA SER A 76 16.37 14.23 5.99
C SER A 76 16.94 15.34 5.11
N GLU A 77 16.81 15.21 3.79
CA GLU A 77 17.42 16.12 2.84
C GLU A 77 16.49 17.29 2.46
N LYS A 78 15.17 17.13 2.68
CA LYS A 78 14.12 18.08 2.29
C LYS A 78 14.21 18.49 0.82
N THR A 79 14.66 17.58 -0.03
CA THR A 79 14.83 17.80 -1.48
C THR A 79 14.63 16.49 -2.23
N LEU A 80 14.21 16.61 -3.49
CA LEU A 80 14.12 15.49 -4.43
C LEU A 80 15.32 15.43 -5.38
N LYS A 81 16.25 16.40 -5.30
CA LYS A 81 17.37 16.54 -6.26
C LYS A 81 18.34 15.36 -6.26
N ASN A 82 18.42 14.62 -5.16
CA ASN A 82 19.36 13.51 -4.99
C ASN A 82 18.70 12.14 -5.15
N ILE A 83 17.49 12.10 -5.71
CA ILE A 83 16.74 10.87 -5.95
C ILE A 83 17.16 10.28 -7.29
N THR A 84 17.49 8.98 -7.29
CA THR A 84 17.81 8.24 -8.51
C THR A 84 16.56 7.94 -9.32
N LYS A 85 16.71 7.56 -10.59
CA LYS A 85 15.57 7.16 -11.43
C LYS A 85 14.78 5.98 -10.84
N ASP A 86 15.47 5.01 -10.26
CA ASP A 86 14.84 3.83 -9.64
C ASP A 86 14.10 4.20 -8.35
N GLU A 87 14.68 5.07 -7.53
CA GLU A 87 13.99 5.60 -6.35
C GLU A 87 12.75 6.43 -6.75
N PHE A 88 12.83 7.18 -7.87
CA PHE A 88 11.68 7.90 -8.40
C PHE A 88 10.56 6.93 -8.82
N HIS A 89 10.91 5.83 -9.51
CA HIS A 89 9.96 4.75 -9.80
C HIS A 89 9.34 4.17 -8.52
N ASP A 90 10.17 3.81 -7.53
CA ASP A 90 9.70 3.26 -6.25
C ASP A 90 8.73 4.22 -5.54
N LEU A 91 8.94 5.54 -5.62
CA LEU A 91 8.05 6.57 -5.06
C LEU A 91 6.66 6.54 -5.71
N PHE A 92 6.60 6.66 -7.04
CA PHE A 92 5.32 6.69 -7.77
C PHE A 92 4.59 5.34 -7.72
N PHE A 93 5.34 4.24 -7.82
CA PHE A 93 4.82 2.90 -7.61
C PHE A 93 4.16 2.80 -6.23
N SER A 94 4.84 3.26 -5.17
CA SER A 94 4.30 3.24 -3.81
C SER A 94 3.06 4.10 -3.67
N ILE A 95 3.05 5.32 -4.22
CA ILE A 95 1.86 6.19 -4.21
C ILE A 95 0.66 5.53 -4.89
N THR A 96 0.91 4.91 -6.06
CA THR A 96 -0.16 4.25 -6.83
C THR A 96 -0.67 3.02 -6.11
N LEU A 97 0.21 2.16 -5.59
CA LEU A 97 -0.16 0.99 -4.82
C LEU A 97 -0.99 1.35 -3.57
N GLN A 98 -0.65 2.46 -2.91
CA GLN A 98 -1.35 2.92 -1.70
C GLN A 98 -2.77 3.40 -1.97
N LYS A 99 -3.07 3.91 -3.17
CA LYS A 99 -4.42 4.35 -3.56
C LYS A 99 -5.43 3.20 -3.54
N ASP A 100 -4.98 1.99 -3.87
CA ASP A 100 -5.85 0.82 -4.00
C ASP A 100 -5.90 -0.02 -2.70
N ARG A 101 -5.05 0.29 -1.72
CA ARG A 101 -5.06 -0.34 -0.37
C ARG A 101 -6.10 0.24 0.57
N THR A 102 -7.37 0.20 0.15
CA THR A 102 -8.53 0.55 1.00
C THR A 102 -9.56 -0.58 1.02
N ARG A 103 -10.40 -0.63 2.05
CA ARG A 103 -11.45 -1.65 2.19
C ARG A 103 -12.47 -1.59 1.04
N ASN A 104 -12.87 -0.38 0.64
CA ASN A 104 -13.79 -0.18 -0.49
C ASN A 104 -13.17 -0.66 -1.81
N LYS A 105 -11.92 -0.29 -2.07
CA LYS A 105 -11.21 -0.72 -3.28
C LYS A 105 -11.03 -2.22 -3.37
N ARG A 106 -10.76 -2.88 -2.24
CA ARG A 106 -10.78 -4.34 -2.16
C ARG A 106 -12.14 -4.91 -2.60
N ASN A 107 -13.24 -4.41 -2.04
CA ASN A 107 -14.57 -4.93 -2.34
C ASN A 107 -14.93 -4.72 -3.82
N ASP A 108 -14.70 -3.51 -4.35
CA ASP A 108 -14.90 -3.19 -5.77
C ASP A 108 -13.98 -4.02 -6.69
N GLY A 109 -12.76 -4.28 -6.22
CA GLY A 109 -11.75 -5.07 -6.91
C GLY A 109 -12.15 -6.52 -7.07
N ILE A 110 -12.86 -7.12 -6.10
CA ILE A 110 -13.42 -8.49 -6.22
C ILE A 110 -14.38 -8.56 -7.41
N ASP A 111 -15.34 -7.64 -7.49
CA ASP A 111 -16.36 -7.62 -8.55
C ASP A 111 -15.73 -7.37 -9.93
N LEU A 112 -14.77 -6.43 -10.00
CA LEU A 112 -14.04 -6.14 -11.23
C LEU A 112 -13.15 -7.32 -11.65
N TRP A 113 -12.54 -8.03 -10.70
CA TRP A 113 -11.73 -9.21 -10.94
C TRP A 113 -12.59 -10.30 -11.60
N GLU A 114 -13.76 -10.59 -11.03
CA GLU A 114 -14.65 -11.63 -11.58
C GLU A 114 -15.06 -11.29 -13.01
N TYR A 115 -15.34 -10.01 -13.28
CA TYR A 115 -15.67 -9.54 -14.60
C TYR A 115 -14.51 -9.60 -15.60
N LEU A 116 -13.32 -9.11 -15.25
CA LEU A 116 -12.16 -8.99 -16.15
C LEU A 116 -11.50 -10.35 -16.44
N TRP A 117 -11.45 -11.23 -15.46
CA TRP A 117 -10.94 -12.59 -15.62
C TRP A 117 -11.77 -13.40 -16.61
N VAL A 118 -13.09 -13.34 -16.47
CA VAL A 118 -14.02 -14.09 -17.35
C VAL A 118 -13.97 -13.56 -18.78
N ASN A 119 -13.72 -12.27 -18.99
CA ASN A 119 -14.03 -11.64 -20.27
C ASN A 119 -12.86 -11.08 -21.09
N LYS A 120 -11.65 -10.78 -20.56
CA LYS A 120 -10.72 -9.97 -21.39
C LYS A 120 -9.19 -9.98 -21.19
N TYR A 121 -8.58 -10.49 -20.11
CA TYR A 121 -7.19 -10.08 -19.78
C TYR A 121 -6.10 -11.15 -19.56
N SER A 122 -6.37 -12.45 -19.77
CA SER A 122 -5.38 -13.49 -19.46
C SER A 122 -4.10 -13.45 -20.32
N GLN A 123 -4.13 -12.99 -21.57
CA GLN A 123 -2.95 -13.07 -22.45
C GLN A 123 -1.91 -11.95 -22.25
N SER A 124 -2.33 -10.75 -21.84
CA SER A 124 -1.43 -9.59 -21.71
C SER A 124 -0.81 -9.43 -20.32
N ILE A 125 -1.46 -9.96 -19.28
CA ILE A 125 -1.01 -9.83 -17.88
C ILE A 125 0.02 -10.91 -17.50
N LEU A 126 -0.06 -12.11 -18.09
CA LEU A 126 0.86 -13.22 -17.77
C LEU A 126 2.36 -12.87 -17.94
N PRO A 127 2.80 -12.12 -18.98
CA PRO A 127 4.19 -11.70 -19.10
C PRO A 127 4.66 -10.76 -17.97
N LEU A 128 3.81 -9.83 -17.52
CA LEU A 128 4.10 -8.92 -16.41
C LEU A 128 4.20 -9.68 -15.07
N LEU A 129 3.32 -10.64 -14.82
CA LEU A 129 3.42 -11.49 -13.62
C LEU A 129 4.77 -12.20 -13.52
N LYS A 130 5.29 -12.71 -14.64
CA LYS A 130 6.61 -13.35 -14.68
C LYS A 130 7.74 -12.39 -14.36
N SER A 131 7.66 -11.11 -14.77
CA SER A 131 8.73 -10.15 -14.48
C SER A 131 8.86 -9.82 -12.99
N TYR A 132 7.80 -10.03 -12.21
CA TYR A 132 7.81 -9.90 -10.75
C TYR A 132 8.21 -11.19 -10.02
N ASN A 133 8.65 -12.25 -10.73
CA ASN A 133 8.91 -13.58 -10.15
C ASN A 133 7.70 -14.16 -9.38
N LEU A 134 6.48 -13.83 -9.80
CA LEU A 134 5.28 -14.44 -9.25
C LEU A 134 5.07 -15.81 -9.94
N ASP A 135 5.02 -16.89 -9.16
CA ASP A 135 4.89 -18.28 -9.66
C ASP A 135 3.51 -18.53 -10.30
N LEU A 136 3.51 -18.65 -11.63
CA LEU A 136 2.31 -18.82 -12.43
C LEU A 136 1.79 -20.26 -12.53
N ASP A 137 2.64 -21.27 -12.28
CA ASP A 137 2.21 -22.68 -12.32
C ASP A 137 1.41 -23.04 -11.06
N LYS A 138 1.68 -22.35 -9.95
CA LYS A 138 0.76 -22.25 -8.81
C LYS A 138 -0.44 -21.33 -9.09
N ALA A 139 -0.25 -20.27 -9.90
CA ALA A 139 -1.32 -19.30 -10.17
C ALA A 139 -2.51 -19.89 -10.95
N ASN A 140 -2.26 -20.91 -11.78
CA ASN A 140 -3.06 -21.21 -12.95
C ASN A 140 -4.42 -21.91 -12.74
N LYS A 141 -4.93 -22.07 -11.50
CA LYS A 141 -6.33 -22.50 -11.28
C LYS A 141 -6.84 -22.35 -9.84
N GLU A 142 -5.99 -22.43 -8.83
CA GLU A 142 -6.42 -22.31 -7.42
C GLU A 142 -6.21 -20.90 -6.84
N ILE A 143 -5.09 -20.25 -7.20
CA ILE A 143 -4.78 -18.86 -6.83
C ILE A 143 -5.77 -17.87 -7.47
N LEU A 144 -6.13 -18.08 -8.73
CA LEU A 144 -7.03 -17.18 -9.46
C LEU A 144 -8.50 -17.33 -9.06
N ASN A 145 -8.89 -18.32 -8.25
CA ASN A 145 -10.28 -18.43 -7.75
C ASN A 145 -10.50 -17.71 -6.41
N HIS A 146 -9.49 -17.02 -5.90
CA HIS A 146 -9.55 -16.41 -4.57
C HIS A 146 -9.23 -14.92 -4.63
N SER A 147 -10.16 -14.12 -4.09
CA SER A 147 -10.03 -12.69 -3.80
C SER A 147 -8.74 -12.33 -3.04
N GLU A 148 -8.09 -13.34 -2.44
CA GLU A 148 -6.76 -13.26 -1.82
C GLU A 148 -5.64 -12.86 -2.80
N ASN A 149 -5.87 -12.85 -4.12
CA ASN A 149 -4.85 -12.49 -5.12
C ASN A 149 -5.09 -11.14 -5.82
N LEU A 150 -6.03 -10.33 -5.34
CA LEU A 150 -6.28 -8.97 -5.85
C LEU A 150 -5.05 -8.07 -5.77
N TRP A 151 -4.24 -8.21 -4.73
CA TRP A 151 -3.03 -7.43 -4.52
C TRP A 151 -1.99 -7.58 -5.64
N ILE A 152 -1.96 -8.73 -6.33
CA ILE A 152 -1.10 -8.94 -7.51
C ILE A 152 -1.53 -7.98 -8.61
N PHE A 153 -2.84 -7.79 -8.78
CA PHE A 153 -3.37 -6.79 -9.70
C PHE A 153 -3.07 -5.39 -9.21
N ASP A 154 -3.19 -5.09 -7.93
CA ASP A 154 -2.82 -3.76 -7.40
C ASP A 154 -1.34 -3.43 -7.70
N ILE A 155 -0.43 -4.40 -7.58
CA ILE A 155 0.98 -4.25 -7.94
C ILE A 155 1.15 -4.01 -9.44
N ILE A 156 0.52 -4.83 -10.28
CA ILE A 156 0.61 -4.67 -11.74
C ILE A 156 -0.01 -3.35 -12.18
N GLU A 157 -1.17 -2.99 -11.63
CA GLU A 157 -1.87 -1.76 -11.91
C GLU A 157 -1.01 -0.57 -11.49
N ALA A 158 -0.37 -0.63 -10.32
CA ALA A 158 0.57 0.38 -9.90
C ALA A 158 1.73 0.56 -10.89
N ASP A 159 2.30 -0.53 -11.41
CA ASP A 159 3.39 -0.45 -12.37
C ASP A 159 2.96 -0.02 -13.78
N ILE A 160 1.77 -0.43 -14.23
CA ILE A 160 1.21 0.02 -15.50
C ILE A 160 0.83 1.51 -15.44
N ASN A 161 0.34 1.98 -14.29
CA ASN A 161 -0.20 3.31 -14.15
C ASN A 161 0.81 4.34 -13.64
N TYR A 162 1.93 3.96 -13.01
CA TYR A 162 2.92 4.96 -12.56
C TYR A 162 3.40 5.91 -13.68
N PRO A 163 3.56 5.48 -14.96
CA PRO A 163 3.96 6.40 -16.02
C PRO A 163 2.96 7.55 -16.22
N LEU A 164 1.67 7.33 -15.92
CA LEU A 164 0.59 8.33 -16.06
C LEU A 164 0.69 9.47 -15.03
N ILE A 165 1.48 9.28 -13.97
CA ILE A 165 1.70 10.28 -12.92
C ILE A 165 3.17 10.69 -12.84
N SER A 166 4.05 10.08 -13.64
CA SER A 166 5.49 10.29 -13.60
C SER A 166 5.94 11.64 -14.15
N ASP A 167 5.06 12.34 -14.87
CA ASP A 167 5.26 13.70 -15.38
C ASP A 167 4.77 14.79 -14.42
N LEU A 168 4.17 14.40 -13.29
CA LEU A 168 3.72 15.34 -12.27
C LEU A 168 4.89 15.92 -11.48
N ASP A 169 4.81 17.22 -11.19
CA ASP A 169 5.71 17.88 -10.25
C ASP A 169 5.39 17.43 -8.82
N ILE A 170 6.42 17.03 -8.08
CA ILE A 170 6.31 16.70 -6.66
C ILE A 170 6.72 17.92 -5.83
N PHE A 171 5.82 18.34 -4.96
CA PHE A 171 6.09 19.38 -3.97
C PHE A 171 6.25 18.78 -2.58
N ILE A 172 7.35 19.12 -1.91
CA ILE A 172 7.53 18.83 -0.48
C ILE A 172 6.91 19.99 0.29
N VAL A 173 5.89 19.70 1.09
CA VAL A 173 5.25 20.66 1.98
C VAL A 173 5.80 20.47 3.39
N GLU A 174 6.51 21.49 3.88
CA GLU A 174 6.98 21.53 5.26
C GLU A 174 5.97 22.29 6.13
N ASN A 175 5.51 21.66 7.21
CA ASN A 175 4.69 22.34 8.21
C ASN A 175 5.60 23.13 9.15
N LEU A 176 5.46 24.44 9.11
CA LEU A 176 6.22 25.39 9.93
C LEU A 176 5.49 25.78 11.23
N SER A 177 4.34 25.17 11.52
CA SER A 177 3.58 25.42 12.73
C SER A 177 3.97 24.48 13.86
N ASP A 178 3.63 24.87 15.09
CA ASP A 178 3.77 24.03 16.29
C ASP A 178 2.66 22.96 16.39
N ILE A 179 1.76 22.90 15.41
CA ILE A 179 0.64 21.95 15.37
C ILE A 179 1.07 20.77 14.51
N ASN A 180 1.10 19.57 15.10
CA ASN A 180 1.36 18.34 14.35
C ASN A 180 0.28 18.13 13.27
N PHE A 181 0.67 17.55 12.12
CA PHE A 181 -0.24 17.29 11.01
C PHE A 181 -1.43 16.43 11.43
N ILE A 182 -2.62 16.78 10.92
CA ILE A 182 -3.80 15.93 10.94
C ILE A 182 -3.81 15.14 9.63
N LEU A 183 -3.75 13.82 9.72
CA LEU A 183 -4.07 12.96 8.58
C LEU A 183 -5.58 12.77 8.53
N GLU A 184 -6.24 13.45 7.60
CA GLU A 184 -7.64 13.22 7.32
C GLU A 184 -7.77 11.96 6.44
N LYS A 185 -8.65 11.04 6.89
CA LYS A 185 -9.06 9.78 6.24
C LYS A 185 -8.27 8.52 6.64
N ILE A 186 -8.58 8.02 7.82
CA ILE A 186 -8.60 6.57 8.06
C ILE A 186 -10.08 6.17 8.17
N GLN A 187 -10.74 5.87 7.04
CA GLN A 187 -12.08 5.27 7.08
C GLN A 187 -11.93 3.84 7.65
N LEU A 188 -12.11 3.72 8.97
CA LEU A 188 -12.31 2.47 9.69
C LEU A 188 -13.82 2.25 9.79
N PHE A 189 -14.41 1.65 8.76
CA PHE A 189 -15.75 1.05 8.83
C PHE A 189 -15.61 -0.44 8.59
#